data_AF-A0A165EYA0-F1
#
_entry.id   AF-A0A165EYA0-F1
#
_cell.length_a   1.000
_cell.length_b   1.000
_cell.length_c   1.000
_cell.angle_alpha   90.00
_cell.angle_beta   90.00
_cell.angle_gamma   90.00
#
_symmetry.space_group_name_H-M   'P 1'
#
loop_
_entity.id
_entity.type
_entity.pdbx_description
1 polymer ?
#
loop_
_entity_poly.entity_id
_entity_poly.type
_entity_poly.pdbx_seq_one_letter_code
_entity_poly.pdbx_strand_id
1 'polypeptide(L)'
;MEARAEASSSRKRKRIDGNSSDIRMTDAAGEHDGEFWFDDGNIILSSQGIGFRVYRGLLAQQSDVFQSVFTLPQPADSEHVYDCPVVQLSDHPQELRHLLRVLLYGWKYLDPTRPIAFDAIASLIRLSHKYEIQDVLNDALWYLRSYYTDSFSLFGNKAQNIALQTMTVK
;
A
#
# COMPACT_ATOMS: atom_id res chain seq x y z
N MET A 1 -69.45 5.96 33.08
CA MET A 1 -69.07 4.76 32.31
C MET A 1 -67.58 4.88 32.04
N GLU A 2 -66.67 4.60 32.97
CA GLU A 2 -66.43 3.30 33.63
C GLU A 2 -66.21 2.17 32.62
N ALA A 3 -64.94 1.80 32.36
CA ALA A 3 -64.37 0.48 32.69
C ALA A 3 -62.92 0.32 32.19
N ARG A 4 -62.14 -0.39 33.00
CA ARG A 4 -60.70 -0.72 32.95
C ARG A 4 -60.33 -1.78 31.91
N ALA A 5 -59.04 -1.90 31.55
CA ALA A 5 -58.16 -3.03 31.93
C ALA A 5 -56.79 -3.01 31.21
N GLU A 6 -55.75 -3.34 31.98
CA GLU A 6 -54.33 -3.47 31.66
C GLU A 6 -53.98 -4.76 30.89
N ALA A 7 -52.84 -4.77 30.17
CA ALA A 7 -51.92 -5.91 30.17
C ALA A 7 -50.52 -5.54 29.64
N SER A 8 -49.54 -5.86 30.48
CA SER A 8 -48.08 -5.87 30.28
C SER A 8 -47.63 -6.89 29.23
N SER A 9 -46.59 -6.57 28.45
CA SER A 9 -45.63 -7.58 28.00
C SER A 9 -44.28 -6.95 27.66
N SER A 10 -43.39 -7.01 28.64
CA SER A 10 -41.94 -6.97 28.52
C SER A 10 -41.43 -7.77 27.32
N ARG A 11 -40.89 -7.10 26.30
CA ARG A 11 -39.89 -7.70 25.40
C ARG A 11 -38.58 -6.97 25.59
N LYS A 12 -37.82 -7.55 26.52
CA LYS A 12 -36.40 -7.37 26.82
C LYS A 12 -35.64 -6.65 25.70
N ARG A 13 -35.05 -5.50 26.01
CA ARG A 13 -33.85 -5.02 25.30
C ARG A 13 -32.87 -6.18 25.25
N LYS A 14 -32.53 -6.63 24.06
CA LYS A 14 -31.45 -7.60 23.87
C LYS A 14 -30.17 -6.90 24.33
N ARG A 15 -29.66 -7.30 25.49
CA ARG A 15 -28.26 -7.05 25.84
C ARG A 15 -27.42 -7.71 24.75
N ILE A 16 -26.75 -6.89 23.95
CA ILE A 16 -25.58 -7.31 23.20
C ILE A 16 -24.42 -6.86 24.06
N ASP A 17 -23.99 -7.80 24.90
CA ASP A 17 -22.73 -7.72 25.62
C ASP A 17 -21.61 -7.93 24.59
N GLY A 18 -20.60 -7.06 24.62
CA GLY A 18 -19.27 -7.30 24.03
C GLY A 18 -19.14 -7.12 22.52
N ASN A 19 -18.85 -5.88 22.08
CA ASN A 19 -17.54 -5.50 21.50
C ASN A 19 -17.65 -4.08 20.92
N SER A 20 -17.77 -3.07 21.79
CA SER A 20 -17.92 -1.66 21.36
C SER A 20 -16.58 -0.99 21.01
N SER A 21 -15.50 -1.77 20.91
CA SER A 21 -14.13 -1.31 20.63
C SER A 21 -13.73 -1.38 19.16
N ASP A 22 -14.40 -2.16 18.32
CA ASP A 22 -14.00 -2.30 16.89
C ASP A 22 -14.42 -1.10 16.03
N ILE A 23 -15.50 -0.41 16.39
CA ILE A 23 -16.11 0.64 15.54
C ILE A 23 -15.35 1.97 15.61
N ARG A 24 -14.40 2.15 16.55
CA ARG A 24 -13.64 3.41 16.72
C ARG A 24 -12.20 3.34 16.20
N MET A 25 -11.69 2.17 15.85
CA MET A 25 -10.30 2.01 15.38
C MET A 25 -10.14 2.20 13.86
N THR A 26 -11.21 2.05 13.09
CA THR A 26 -11.20 2.12 11.61
C THR A 26 -11.17 3.53 11.02
N ASP A 27 -11.39 4.57 11.83
CA ASP A 27 -11.66 5.91 11.29
C ASP A 27 -10.40 6.71 10.93
N ALA A 28 -9.23 6.33 11.47
CA ALA A 28 -7.97 7.06 11.31
C ALA A 28 -7.06 6.49 10.19
N ALA A 29 -7.03 5.17 10.01
CA ALA A 29 -6.20 4.51 8.99
C ALA A 29 -6.99 4.11 7.72
N GLY A 30 -8.33 4.18 7.75
CA GLY A 30 -9.18 3.68 6.66
C GLY A 30 -9.19 2.15 6.54
N GLU A 31 -9.58 1.65 5.37
CA GLU A 31 -9.63 0.21 5.07
C GLU A 31 -8.22 -0.40 5.04
N HIS A 32 -8.06 -1.61 5.56
CA HIS A 32 -6.77 -2.29 5.56
C HIS A 32 -6.44 -2.81 4.16
N ASP A 33 -5.19 -2.61 3.74
CA ASP A 33 -4.71 -3.22 2.51
C ASP A 33 -4.66 -4.75 2.62
N GLY A 34 -5.18 -5.46 1.62
CA GLY A 34 -5.24 -6.92 1.64
C GLY A 34 -3.89 -7.63 1.45
N GLU A 35 -2.84 -6.93 1.00
CA GLU A 35 -1.50 -7.49 0.79
C GLU A 35 -0.54 -7.03 1.90
N PHE A 36 -0.63 -5.78 2.32
CA PHE A 36 0.32 -5.13 3.23
C PHE A 36 -0.30 -4.79 4.58
N TRP A 37 -0.64 -5.83 5.34
CA TRP A 37 -1.10 -5.69 6.71
C TRP A 37 -0.41 -6.70 7.63
N PHE A 38 0.80 -6.36 8.10
CA PHE A 38 1.58 -7.25 8.95
C PHE A 38 1.20 -7.09 10.42
N ASP A 39 0.93 -8.22 11.10
CA ASP A 39 0.54 -8.24 12.52
C ASP A 39 1.63 -7.68 13.45
N ASP A 40 2.88 -7.82 13.06
CA ASP A 40 4.07 -7.31 13.76
C ASP A 40 4.60 -5.99 13.16
N GLY A 41 3.87 -5.40 12.21
CA GLY A 41 4.21 -4.09 11.65
C GLY A 41 4.15 -3.00 12.72
N ASN A 42 5.10 -2.07 12.66
CA ASN A 42 5.33 -1.03 13.67
C ASN A 42 5.13 0.40 13.14
N ILE A 43 4.57 0.53 11.93
CA ILE A 43 4.12 1.80 11.36
C ILE A 43 2.96 1.54 10.41
N ILE A 44 2.04 2.49 10.32
CA ILE A 44 0.93 2.46 9.36
C ILE A 44 1.12 3.63 8.39
N LEU A 45 1.28 3.33 7.11
CA LEU A 45 1.18 4.34 6.05
C LEU A 45 -0.29 4.41 5.62
N SER A 46 -0.90 5.58 5.63
CA SER A 46 -2.29 5.76 5.20
C SER A 46 -2.34 6.60 3.93
N SER A 47 -3.11 6.17 2.94
CA SER A 47 -3.30 6.88 1.69
C SER A 47 -4.73 6.69 1.20
N GLN A 48 -5.43 7.79 0.92
CA GLN A 48 -6.79 7.80 0.35
C GLN A 48 -7.77 6.87 1.10
N GLY A 49 -7.62 6.75 2.42
CA GLY A 49 -8.45 5.87 3.24
C GLY A 49 -8.07 4.39 3.14
N ILE A 50 -6.85 4.07 2.71
CA ILE A 50 -6.27 2.72 2.74
C ILE A 50 -5.01 2.74 3.60
N GLY A 51 -4.97 1.85 4.59
CA GLY A 51 -3.85 1.68 5.52
C GLY A 51 -2.94 0.52 5.13
N PHE A 52 -1.63 0.74 5.21
CA PHE A 52 -0.56 -0.22 4.98
C PHE A 52 0.25 -0.38 6.27
N ARG A 53 0.09 -1.50 6.97
CA ARG A 53 0.82 -1.77 8.21
C ARG A 53 2.11 -2.53 7.90
N VAL A 54 3.25 -1.85 8.05
CA VAL A 54 4.58 -2.28 7.57
C VAL A 54 5.70 -2.00 8.59
N TYR A 55 6.96 -2.18 8.17
CA TYR A 55 8.13 -2.03 9.04
C TYR A 55 8.86 -0.70 8.82
N ARG A 56 8.82 0.16 9.85
CA ARG A 56 9.48 1.48 9.89
C ARG A 56 10.96 1.41 9.55
N GLY A 57 11.68 0.47 10.17
CA GLY A 57 13.14 0.34 10.02
C GLY A 57 13.55 0.00 8.59
N LEU A 58 12.79 -0.88 7.94
CA LEU A 58 13.05 -1.29 6.56
C LEU A 58 12.85 -0.12 5.58
N LEU A 59 11.77 0.63 5.75
CA LEU A 59 11.52 1.82 4.93
C LEU A 59 12.55 2.93 5.16
N ALA A 60 12.91 3.19 6.41
CA ALA A 60 13.90 4.20 6.76
C ALA A 60 15.32 3.85 6.27
N GLN A 61 15.66 2.57 6.18
CA GLN A 61 16.95 2.13 5.64
C GLN A 61 17.07 2.35 4.13
N GLN A 62 15.94 2.33 3.41
CA GLN A 62 15.90 2.45 1.96
C GLN A 62 15.67 3.88 1.47
N SER A 63 15.27 4.79 2.37
CA SER A 63 14.82 6.14 2.04
C SER A 63 15.10 7.10 3.18
N ASP A 64 15.98 8.07 2.92
CA ASP A 64 16.26 9.17 3.83
C ASP A 64 15.02 10.06 4.05
N VAL A 65 14.15 10.16 3.03
CA VAL A 65 12.86 10.86 3.13
C VAL A 65 11.96 10.16 4.14
N PHE A 66 11.78 8.84 4.06
CA PHE A 66 11.01 8.11 5.06
C PHE A 66 11.64 8.20 6.44
N GLN A 67 12.97 8.09 6.54
CA GLN A 67 13.67 8.26 7.82
C GLN A 67 13.35 9.63 8.44
N SER A 68 13.43 10.70 7.65
CA SER A 68 13.11 12.06 8.08
C SER A 68 11.66 12.17 8.52
N VAL A 69 10.71 11.74 7.68
CA VAL A 69 9.27 11.77 7.98
C VAL A 69 8.94 11.06 9.28
N PHE A 70 9.58 9.93 9.58
CA PHE A 70 9.31 9.18 10.80
C PHE A 70 10.01 9.72 12.05
N THR A 71 10.92 10.68 11.91
CA THR A 71 11.61 11.34 13.04
C THR A 71 11.03 12.69 13.39
N LEU A 72 10.21 13.27 12.51
CA LEU A 72 9.52 14.51 12.79
C LEU A 72 8.57 14.31 13.98
N PRO A 73 8.55 15.24 14.96
CA PRO A 73 7.61 15.18 16.05
C PRO A 73 6.20 15.27 15.48
N GLN A 74 5.46 14.18 15.61
CA GLN A 74 4.05 14.18 15.24
C GLN A 74 3.29 15.11 16.21
N PRO A 75 2.29 15.88 15.73
CA PRO A 75 1.46 16.69 16.61
C PRO A 75 0.83 15.83 17.72
N ALA A 76 0.52 16.43 18.86
CA ALA A 76 0.00 15.71 20.03
C ALA A 76 -1.32 14.95 19.73
N ASP A 77 -2.05 15.38 18.70
CA ASP A 77 -3.25 14.72 18.17
C ASP A 77 -2.95 13.67 17.09
N SER A 78 -1.72 13.18 17.00
CA SER A 78 -1.37 12.14 16.04
C SER A 78 -2.16 10.87 16.34
N GLU A 79 -2.91 10.45 15.33
CA GLU A 79 -3.75 9.28 15.40
C GLU A 79 -2.85 8.05 15.56
N HIS A 80 -2.93 7.42 16.73
CA HIS A 80 -2.34 6.13 16.98
C HIS A 80 -3.42 5.09 16.75
N VAL A 81 -3.22 4.24 15.74
CA VAL A 81 -4.10 3.10 15.47
C VAL A 81 -3.29 1.86 15.80
N TYR A 82 -3.83 1.00 16.68
CA TYR A 82 -3.13 -0.19 17.19
C TYR A 82 -1.75 0.10 17.82
N ASP A 83 -1.62 1.20 18.57
CA ASP A 83 -0.35 1.68 19.16
C ASP A 83 0.77 1.92 18.12
N CYS A 84 0.45 1.96 16.83
CA CYS A 84 1.38 2.25 15.75
C CYS A 84 1.20 3.71 15.28
N PRO A 85 2.30 4.43 15.01
CA PRO A 85 2.20 5.75 14.39
C PRO A 85 1.61 5.63 12.99
N VAL A 86 0.60 6.45 12.70
CA VAL A 86 0.04 6.59 11.36
C VAL A 86 0.74 7.74 10.64
N VAL A 87 1.13 7.51 9.39
CA VAL A 87 1.72 8.53 8.50
C VAL A 87 0.86 8.64 7.25
N GLN A 88 0.21 9.80 7.10
CA GLN A 88 -0.60 10.09 5.92
C GLN A 88 0.29 10.45 4.73
N LEU A 89 0.16 9.70 3.64
CA LEU A 89 0.85 9.92 2.37
C LEU A 89 -0.15 10.44 1.32
N SER A 90 0.35 11.29 0.42
CA SER A 90 -0.44 11.83 -0.69
C SER A 90 -0.47 10.94 -1.95
N ASP A 91 0.34 9.89 -1.97
CA ASP A 91 0.48 9.00 -3.13
C ASP A 91 -0.73 8.13 -3.32
N HIS A 92 -0.97 7.62 -4.52
CA HIS A 92 -2.09 6.73 -4.77
C HIS A 92 -1.82 5.32 -4.17
N PRO A 93 -2.81 4.66 -3.55
CA PRO A 93 -2.61 3.37 -2.86
C PRO A 93 -2.00 2.28 -3.75
N GLN A 94 -2.40 2.24 -5.03
CA GLN A 94 -1.84 1.27 -5.98
C GLN A 94 -0.34 1.48 -6.26
N GLU A 95 0.12 2.73 -6.26
CA GLU A 95 1.53 3.05 -6.49
C GLU A 95 2.36 2.62 -5.27
N LEU A 96 1.82 2.87 -4.07
CA LEU A 96 2.42 2.40 -2.82
C LEU A 96 2.54 0.88 -2.81
N ARG A 97 1.53 0.13 -3.28
CA ARG A 97 1.64 -1.34 -3.42
C ARG A 97 2.80 -1.75 -4.31
N HIS A 98 2.97 -1.10 -5.47
CA HIS A 98 4.08 -1.38 -6.36
C HIS A 98 5.44 -1.15 -5.68
N LEU A 99 5.58 -0.01 -5.00
CA LEU A 99 6.81 0.30 -4.27
C LEU A 99 7.06 -0.69 -3.12
N LEU A 100 6.05 -0.96 -2.28
CA LEU A 100 6.16 -1.84 -1.12
C LEU A 100 6.50 -3.28 -1.53
N ARG A 101 5.96 -3.80 -2.65
CA ARG A 101 6.39 -5.11 -3.19
C ARG A 101 7.89 -5.14 -3.47
N VAL A 102 8.43 -4.10 -4.09
CA VAL A 102 9.86 -4.05 -4.42
C VAL A 102 10.70 -3.89 -3.16
N LEU A 103 10.28 -3.06 -2.18
CA LEU A 103 11.04 -2.86 -0.95
C LEU A 103 11.05 -4.08 -0.02
N LEU A 104 9.92 -4.78 0.10
CA LEU A 104 9.75 -5.87 1.06
C LEU A 104 10.15 -7.22 0.48
N TYR A 105 9.88 -7.44 -0.81
CA TYR A 105 10.07 -8.74 -1.45
C TYR A 105 11.14 -8.68 -2.55
N GLY A 106 11.36 -7.51 -3.16
CA GLY A 106 12.30 -7.32 -4.27
C GLY A 106 11.63 -7.38 -5.65
N TRP A 107 12.40 -7.02 -6.68
CA TRP A 107 11.95 -6.93 -8.08
C TRP A 107 11.32 -8.20 -8.65
N LYS A 108 11.74 -9.37 -8.17
CA LYS A 108 11.23 -10.68 -8.61
C LYS A 108 9.75 -10.94 -8.28
N TYR A 109 9.15 -10.09 -7.46
CA TYR A 109 7.75 -10.20 -7.04
C TYR A 109 6.82 -9.14 -7.66
N LEU A 110 7.34 -8.30 -8.56
CA LEU A 110 6.47 -7.68 -9.55
C LEU A 110 5.88 -8.81 -10.41
N ASP A 111 4.55 -8.79 -10.61
CA ASP A 111 3.74 -9.90 -11.17
C ASP A 111 4.59 -10.91 -11.95
N PRO A 112 5.02 -12.01 -11.31
CA PRO A 112 5.97 -12.94 -11.92
C PRO A 112 5.37 -13.69 -13.11
N THR A 113 4.06 -13.57 -13.31
CA THR A 113 3.30 -14.26 -14.36
C THR A 113 3.12 -13.42 -15.61
N ARG A 114 3.50 -12.14 -15.59
CA ARG A 114 3.27 -11.21 -16.70
C ARG A 114 4.47 -10.29 -16.93
N PRO A 115 4.68 -9.81 -18.17
CA PRO A 115 5.56 -8.67 -18.39
C PRO A 115 5.13 -7.53 -17.47
N ILE A 116 6.11 -6.90 -16.79
CA ILE A 116 5.85 -5.84 -15.82
C ILE A 116 5.01 -4.75 -16.50
N ALA A 117 3.82 -4.50 -15.98
CA ALA A 117 2.93 -3.48 -16.52
C ALA A 117 3.59 -2.10 -16.49
N PHE A 118 3.39 -1.31 -17.55
CA PHE A 118 3.95 0.04 -17.64
C PHE A 118 3.58 0.90 -16.42
N ASP A 119 2.34 0.80 -15.95
CA ASP A 119 1.87 1.53 -14.78
C ASP A 119 2.68 1.21 -13.52
N ALA A 120 3.13 -0.04 -13.36
CA ALA A 120 3.99 -0.43 -12.24
C ALA A 120 5.37 0.23 -12.35
N ILE A 121 5.99 0.21 -13.53
CA ILE A 121 7.28 0.86 -13.79
C ILE A 121 7.16 2.38 -13.56
N ALA A 122 6.13 3.02 -14.10
CA ALA A 122 5.88 4.45 -13.94
C ALA A 122 5.63 4.84 -12.48
N SER A 123 4.94 3.98 -11.71
CA SER A 123 4.74 4.16 -10.27
C SER A 123 6.05 4.08 -9.51
N LEU A 124 6.88 3.07 -9.80
CA LEU A 124 8.20 2.91 -9.19
C LEU A 124 9.09 4.11 -9.48
N ILE A 125 9.18 4.57 -10.72
CA ILE A 125 9.98 5.76 -11.06
C ILE A 125 9.53 6.98 -10.25
N ARG A 126 8.22 7.27 -10.21
CA ARG A 126 7.69 8.45 -9.51
C ARG A 126 7.94 8.39 -8.01
N LEU A 127 7.61 7.27 -7.37
CA LEU A 127 7.74 7.15 -5.93
C LEU A 127 9.19 6.99 -5.47
N SER A 128 10.01 6.22 -6.19
CA SER A 128 11.44 6.10 -5.87
C SER A 128 12.16 7.42 -6.05
N HIS A 129 11.76 8.25 -7.01
CA HIS A 129 12.27 9.62 -7.10
C HIS A 129 11.78 10.48 -5.93
N LYS A 130 10.48 10.44 -5.59
CA LYS A 130 9.89 11.21 -4.49
C LYS A 130 10.50 10.88 -3.12
N TYR A 131 10.75 9.61 -2.88
CA TYR A 131 11.28 9.09 -1.61
C TYR A 131 12.79 8.84 -1.66
N GLU A 132 13.47 9.29 -2.71
CA GLU A 132 14.93 9.19 -2.85
C GLU A 132 15.50 7.77 -2.74
N ILE A 133 14.76 6.77 -3.23
CA ILE A 133 15.15 5.35 -3.23
C ILE A 133 15.92 5.06 -4.53
N GLN A 134 17.21 5.40 -4.54
CA GLN A 134 18.02 5.43 -5.76
C GLN A 134 18.16 4.08 -6.47
N ASP A 135 18.32 3.00 -5.72
CA ASP A 135 18.48 1.65 -6.31
C ASP A 135 17.22 1.25 -7.10
N VAL A 136 16.04 1.47 -6.50
CA VAL A 136 14.76 1.19 -7.17
C VAL A 136 14.54 2.13 -8.36
N LEU A 137 14.94 3.41 -8.25
CA LEU A 137 14.84 4.35 -9.36
C LEU A 137 15.70 3.91 -10.56
N ASN A 138 16.94 3.53 -10.32
CA ASN A 138 17.88 3.08 -11.35
C ASN A 138 17.37 1.82 -12.06
N ASP A 139 16.92 0.83 -11.28
CA ASP A 139 16.35 -0.40 -11.82
C ASP A 139 15.08 -0.12 -12.64
N ALA A 140 14.18 0.73 -12.13
CA ALA A 140 12.94 1.08 -12.83
C ALA A 140 13.23 1.78 -14.17
N LEU A 141 14.21 2.69 -14.21
CA LEU A 141 14.65 3.36 -15.43
C LEU A 141 15.31 2.38 -16.41
N TRP A 142 16.09 1.42 -15.91
CA TRP A 142 16.67 0.36 -16.73
C TRP A 142 15.58 -0.51 -17.38
N TYR A 143 14.55 -0.91 -16.62
CA TYR A 143 13.40 -1.63 -17.15
C TYR A 143 12.66 -0.80 -18.20
N LEU A 144 12.40 0.48 -17.91
CA LEU A 144 11.71 1.37 -18.84
C LEU A 144 12.45 1.44 -20.18
N ARG A 145 13.77 1.67 -20.18
CA ARG A 145 14.59 1.71 -21.41
C ARG A 145 14.66 0.36 -22.14
N SER A 146 14.61 -0.73 -21.38
CA SER A 146 14.63 -2.09 -21.94
C SER A 146 13.33 -2.43 -22.67
N TYR A 147 12.18 -1.95 -22.22
CA TYR A 147 10.90 -2.15 -22.91
C TYR A 147 10.62 -1.07 -23.96
N TYR A 148 10.93 0.19 -23.66
CA TYR A 148 10.67 1.36 -24.48
C TYR A 148 12.01 2.00 -24.85
N THR A 149 12.51 1.63 -26.03
CA THR A 149 13.80 2.08 -26.52
C THR A 149 13.84 3.60 -26.64
N ASP A 150 14.88 4.20 -26.09
CA ASP A 150 15.26 5.61 -26.33
C ASP A 150 15.95 5.82 -27.69
N SER A 151 16.34 4.73 -28.35
CA SER A 151 16.92 4.74 -29.70
C SER A 151 15.90 4.35 -30.77
N PHE A 152 15.66 5.26 -31.71
CA PHE A 152 14.86 5.03 -32.91
C PHE A 152 15.35 3.81 -33.72
N SER A 153 16.65 3.50 -33.71
CA SER A 153 17.23 2.37 -34.45
C SER A 153 16.93 1.00 -33.84
N LEU A 154 16.53 0.94 -32.56
CA LEU A 154 16.12 -0.31 -31.89
C LEU A 154 14.62 -0.60 -32.05
N PHE A 155 13.83 0.41 -32.44
CA PHE A 155 12.38 0.28 -32.62
C PHE A 155 12.03 -0.71 -33.76
N GLY A 156 12.83 -0.75 -34.83
CA GLY A 156 12.65 -1.69 -35.95
C GLY A 156 13.07 -3.14 -35.65
N ASN A 157 13.99 -3.36 -34.70
CA ASN A 157 14.58 -4.68 -34.44
C ASN A 157 13.91 -5.44 -33.28
N LYS A 158 13.25 -4.75 -32.33
CA LYS A 158 12.59 -5.42 -31.19
C LYS A 158 11.26 -6.11 -31.53
N ALA A 159 10.62 -5.77 -32.66
CA ALA A 159 9.43 -6.46 -33.15
C ALA A 159 9.69 -7.96 -33.43
N GLN A 160 10.95 -8.36 -33.67
CA GLN A 160 11.32 -9.76 -33.90
C GLN A 160 11.70 -10.52 -32.62
N ASN A 161 12.14 -9.84 -31.56
CA ASN A 161 12.63 -10.52 -30.34
C ASN A 161 11.53 -10.82 -29.31
N ILE A 162 10.45 -10.03 -29.25
CA ILE A 162 9.29 -10.33 -28.39
C ILE A 162 8.53 -11.56 -28.91
N ALA A 163 8.55 -11.79 -30.23
CA ALA A 163 7.96 -12.98 -30.85
C ALA A 163 8.74 -14.28 -30.55
N LEU A 164 10.04 -14.21 -30.24
CA LEU A 164 10.86 -15.39 -29.96
C LEU A 164 10.79 -15.84 -28.49
N GLN A 165 10.55 -14.91 -27.55
CA GLN A 165 10.41 -15.24 -26.13
C GLN A 165 9.04 -15.83 -25.76
N THR A 166 7.98 -15.53 -26.51
CA THR A 166 6.66 -16.15 -26.30
C THR A 166 6.54 -17.57 -26.87
N MET A 167 7.48 -18.00 -27.72
CA MET A 167 7.46 -19.34 -28.33
C MET A 167 8.34 -20.38 -27.61
N THR A 168 9.04 -20.02 -26.52
CA THR A 168 9.97 -20.93 -25.81
C THR A 168 9.49 -21.31 -24.41
N VAL A 169 8.17 -21.47 -24.23
CA VAL A 169 7.61 -22.20 -23.09
C VAL A 169 6.66 -23.27 -23.64
N LYS A 170 7.20 -24.48 -23.79
CA LYS A 170 6.47 -25.74 -23.87
C LYS A 170 7.03 -26.66 -22.80
#